data_AF-A0AAN9GCK4-F1
#
_entry.id   AF-A0AAN9GCK4-F1
#
_cell.length_a   1.000
_cell.length_b   1.000
_cell.length_c   1.000
_cell.angle_alpha   90.00
_cell.angle_beta   90.00
_cell.angle_gamma   90.00
#
_symmetry.space_group_name_H-M   'P 1'
#
loop_
_entity.id
_entity.type
_entity.pdbx_description
1 polymer ?
#
loop_
_entity_poly.entity_id
_entity_poly.type
_entity_poly.pdbx_seq_one_letter_code
_entity_poly.pdbx_strand_id
1 'polypeptide(L)'
;MRPVALLQVALCLACGCHGYRDYQDELPNGGRVAHPCKDNALWHGVGHLNVQGGGARNVFGLDFADAGRKWTRELCQKDSDGDGKTNGQELGDPQCTWTKGGIPESTSGITHPGVCDPYDSEKCQNTAVPPSPGVTYATQAQWMKEACVQAEFECPALESSDVKQLDLRMPLTPVPQQETTYMCMTFQWPDVTKDFHVIATEPIINNSYIMHHMLLFGCADDFAVSAEPSECGMGGCPDLLGAWSLGVTGQCFHTGAGVLMGQTGYKRLMIQSHWNNPQLHAHFNDSSGMRLHYTSELRANNMAMLMTGQNYIQIPPRSPDTLATSDCSSTCTNNLMTGDIHITSAANHMHYLGTAMNLELHRNGRFLMNLTNDVIYDYDTPKFYEYTEPVVIHPGDMIRTNCHFASLDKATTTFEGDATSDEMCYGFLTFFPRENLKKLKCTSWRGLSGCDPPTEGGCDTEARQIFFKPAFNQTELYKNLTSVCKPFGPCTTECNTALRQAMQSEPCFRNPDSLLLIKWYLLQLTEAGRNFLGAMATCELQLYKDCLAATDTADDIVCRNVAGGHTMTNGTDDSGNDGTGGALALQSTSLLTLLGLMVGTLYHALS
;
A
#
# COMPACT_ATOMS: atom_id res chain seq x y z
N MET A 1 26.80 -51.97 -8.17
CA MET A 1 25.48 -52.40 -7.69
C MET A 1 24.66 -51.16 -7.43
N ARG A 2 23.55 -51.04 -8.17
CA ARG A 2 22.33 -50.20 -8.05
C ARG A 2 22.37 -48.81 -7.36
N PRO A 3 21.95 -47.74 -8.06
CA PRO A 3 21.43 -46.51 -7.46
C PRO A 3 19.92 -46.66 -7.14
N VAL A 4 19.44 -46.02 -6.08
CA VAL A 4 18.01 -45.88 -5.74
C VAL A 4 17.79 -44.37 -5.57
N ALA A 5 17.32 -43.68 -6.61
CA ALA A 5 15.92 -43.42 -6.99
C ALA A 5 15.36 -42.17 -6.31
N LEU A 6 15.00 -41.22 -7.18
CA LEU A 6 14.31 -39.96 -6.93
C LEU A 6 13.04 -40.16 -6.08
N LEU A 7 12.77 -39.21 -5.20
CA LEU A 7 11.40 -38.79 -4.92
C LEU A 7 11.31 -37.28 -5.18
N GLN A 8 10.65 -36.94 -6.30
CA GLN A 8 10.22 -35.59 -6.61
C GLN A 8 9.12 -35.20 -5.61
N VAL A 9 9.31 -34.11 -4.87
CA VAL A 9 8.20 -33.39 -4.25
C VAL A 9 7.81 -32.30 -5.25
N ALA A 10 6.71 -32.55 -5.93
CA ALA A 10 6.09 -31.64 -6.88
C ALA A 10 5.50 -30.43 -6.13
N LEU A 11 5.98 -29.24 -6.52
CA LEU A 11 5.19 -28.10 -6.95
C LEU A 11 3.94 -27.75 -6.08
N CYS A 12 4.15 -27.11 -4.94
CA CYS A 12 3.17 -26.16 -4.42
C CYS A 12 3.49 -24.78 -5.02
N LEU A 13 3.01 -24.54 -6.24
CA LEU A 13 2.95 -23.18 -6.79
C LEU A 13 1.95 -22.40 -5.94
N ALA A 14 2.46 -21.35 -5.30
CA ALA A 14 1.66 -20.37 -4.56
C ALA A 14 0.53 -19.86 -5.45
N CYS A 15 -0.70 -19.98 -4.96
CA CYS A 15 -1.87 -19.44 -5.63
C CYS A 15 -1.92 -17.94 -5.31
N GLY A 16 -1.07 -17.16 -5.97
CA GLY A 16 -1.15 -15.71 -5.93
C GLY A 16 -2.54 -15.27 -6.36
N CYS A 17 -3.23 -14.49 -5.52
CA CYS A 17 -4.44 -13.81 -5.95
C CYS A 17 -4.00 -12.76 -6.96
N HIS A 18 -4.24 -13.06 -8.22
CA HIS A 18 -3.84 -12.26 -9.36
C HIS A 18 -5.14 -12.00 -10.10
N GLY A 19 -5.65 -10.78 -10.04
CA GLY A 19 -6.80 -10.31 -10.82
C GLY A 19 -6.29 -9.43 -11.95
N TYR A 20 -5.86 -10.03 -13.06
CA TYR A 20 -5.24 -9.28 -14.17
C TYR A 20 -5.98 -9.50 -15.48
N ARG A 21 -6.03 -8.47 -16.34
CA ARG A 21 -6.62 -8.61 -17.67
C ARG A 21 -5.92 -9.64 -18.54
N ASP A 22 -4.65 -9.98 -18.26
CA ASP A 22 -3.93 -11.06 -18.96
C ASP A 22 -4.66 -12.42 -18.85
N TYR A 23 -5.46 -12.64 -17.79
CA TYR A 23 -6.28 -13.85 -17.70
C TYR A 23 -7.41 -13.89 -18.73
N GLN A 24 -7.82 -12.75 -19.30
CA GLN A 24 -8.72 -12.76 -20.46
C GLN A 24 -8.10 -13.47 -21.65
N ASP A 25 -6.77 -13.43 -21.79
CA ASP A 25 -6.05 -14.12 -22.87
C ASP A 25 -5.92 -15.63 -22.59
N GLU A 26 -6.18 -16.06 -21.36
CA GLU A 26 -6.32 -17.47 -21.01
C GLU A 26 -7.70 -18.01 -21.36
N LEU A 27 -8.64 -17.18 -21.83
CA LEU A 27 -10.03 -17.56 -22.12
C LEU A 27 -10.38 -17.30 -23.59
N PRO A 28 -11.15 -18.20 -24.26
CA PRO A 28 -11.71 -17.87 -25.56
C PRO A 28 -12.63 -16.65 -25.43
N ASN A 29 -12.47 -15.67 -26.32
CA ASN A 29 -13.22 -14.40 -26.29
C ASN A 29 -13.21 -13.65 -24.94
N GLY A 30 -12.26 -13.90 -24.02
CA GLY A 30 -12.27 -13.31 -22.67
C GLY A 30 -12.33 -11.78 -22.65
N GLY A 31 -11.72 -11.11 -23.64
CA GLY A 31 -11.77 -9.65 -23.80
C GLY A 31 -13.00 -9.12 -24.54
N ARG A 32 -13.96 -9.98 -24.92
CA ARG A 32 -15.12 -9.66 -25.77
C ARG A 32 -16.46 -10.07 -25.17
N VAL A 33 -16.48 -10.50 -23.91
CA VAL A 33 -17.70 -10.92 -23.23
C VAL A 33 -18.68 -9.74 -23.14
N ALA A 34 -19.89 -9.93 -23.65
CA ALA A 34 -20.90 -8.89 -23.70
C ALA A 34 -21.45 -8.59 -22.30
N HIS A 35 -21.82 -7.33 -22.06
CA HIS A 35 -22.53 -6.93 -20.87
C HIS A 35 -23.99 -7.45 -20.94
N PRO A 36 -24.48 -8.24 -19.97
CA PRO A 36 -25.79 -8.91 -20.06
C PRO A 36 -27.01 -8.00 -20.24
N CYS A 37 -26.89 -6.73 -19.84
CA CYS A 37 -27.99 -5.76 -19.80
C CYS A 37 -27.64 -4.40 -20.43
N LYS A 38 -26.50 -4.28 -21.13
CA LYS A 38 -26.10 -3.03 -21.79
C LYS A 38 -25.65 -3.34 -23.22
N ASP A 39 -26.46 -2.91 -24.19
CA ASP A 39 -26.15 -3.08 -25.60
C ASP A 39 -24.80 -2.44 -25.95
N ASN A 40 -23.96 -3.17 -26.68
CA ASN A 40 -22.62 -2.75 -27.11
C ASN A 40 -21.62 -2.41 -25.97
N ALA A 41 -21.92 -2.77 -24.72
CA ALA A 41 -20.96 -2.72 -23.63
C ALA A 41 -20.31 -4.09 -23.42
N LEU A 42 -19.08 -4.09 -22.91
CA LEU A 42 -18.33 -5.30 -22.57
C LEU A 42 -18.19 -5.45 -21.07
N TRP A 43 -18.11 -6.70 -20.63
CA TRP A 43 -17.75 -7.07 -19.27
C TRP A 43 -16.26 -7.42 -19.24
N HIS A 44 -15.43 -6.47 -18.81
CA HIS A 44 -13.98 -6.67 -18.77
C HIS A 44 -13.58 -7.65 -17.64
N GLY A 45 -14.25 -7.61 -16.50
CA GLY A 45 -13.99 -8.52 -15.39
C GLY A 45 -14.70 -9.87 -15.48
N VAL A 46 -14.48 -10.68 -16.52
CA VAL A 46 -15.29 -11.91 -16.78
C VAL A 46 -15.40 -12.84 -15.56
N GLY A 47 -14.34 -12.97 -14.77
CA GLY A 47 -14.33 -13.76 -13.52
C GLY A 47 -14.76 -12.99 -12.27
N HIS A 48 -15.22 -11.76 -12.38
CA HIS A 48 -15.46 -10.84 -11.26
C HIS A 48 -16.89 -10.30 -11.23
N LEU A 49 -17.33 -9.91 -10.04
CA LEU A 49 -18.60 -9.19 -9.86
C LEU A 49 -18.50 -7.74 -10.37
N ASN A 50 -17.31 -7.16 -10.36
CA ASN A 50 -17.04 -5.85 -10.94
C ASN A 50 -16.89 -5.96 -12.47
N VAL A 51 -17.67 -5.18 -13.22
CA VAL A 51 -17.64 -5.11 -14.69
C VAL A 51 -16.24 -4.75 -15.22
N GLN A 52 -15.48 -3.95 -14.47
CA GLN A 52 -14.12 -3.54 -14.87
C GLN A 52 -13.04 -4.57 -14.50
N GLY A 53 -13.37 -5.59 -13.69
CA GLY A 53 -12.41 -6.52 -13.08
C GLY A 53 -11.99 -6.10 -11.67
N GLY A 54 -11.21 -6.96 -11.02
CA GLY A 54 -10.76 -6.76 -9.63
C GLY A 54 -11.77 -7.23 -8.58
N GLY A 55 -11.26 -7.51 -7.39
CA GLY A 55 -12.03 -7.88 -6.19
C GLY A 55 -12.81 -9.18 -6.28
N ALA A 56 -14.00 -9.20 -5.67
CA ALA A 56 -14.86 -10.38 -5.55
C ALA A 56 -15.08 -11.12 -6.87
N ARG A 57 -14.82 -12.44 -6.85
CA ARG A 57 -15.03 -13.32 -8.00
C ARG A 57 -16.49 -13.74 -8.12
N ASN A 58 -16.98 -13.82 -9.35
CA ASN A 58 -18.24 -14.50 -9.63
C ASN A 58 -18.03 -16.03 -9.67
N VAL A 59 -19.10 -16.78 -9.88
CA VAL A 59 -19.04 -18.27 -9.95
C VAL A 59 -18.03 -18.78 -10.96
N PHE A 60 -17.99 -18.19 -12.15
CA PHE A 60 -17.04 -18.56 -13.19
C PHE A 60 -15.59 -18.24 -12.80
N GLY A 61 -15.35 -17.09 -12.17
CA GLY A 61 -14.02 -16.73 -11.71
C GLY A 61 -13.48 -17.67 -10.63
N LEU A 62 -14.34 -18.15 -9.73
CA LEU A 62 -13.98 -19.18 -8.75
C LEU A 62 -13.64 -20.49 -9.46
N ASP A 63 -14.44 -20.92 -10.42
CA ASP A 63 -14.19 -22.13 -11.21
C ASP A 63 -12.90 -22.03 -12.04
N PHE A 64 -12.63 -20.87 -12.62
CA PHE A 64 -11.39 -20.59 -13.33
C PHE A 64 -10.19 -20.62 -12.38
N ALA A 65 -10.32 -20.08 -11.17
CA ALA A 65 -9.28 -20.17 -10.15
C ALA A 65 -9.03 -21.63 -9.73
N ASP A 66 -10.07 -22.43 -9.52
CA ASP A 66 -9.99 -23.86 -9.20
C ASP A 66 -9.36 -24.67 -10.34
N ALA A 67 -9.57 -24.27 -11.59
CA ALA A 67 -8.90 -24.82 -12.77
C ALA A 67 -7.42 -24.41 -12.89
N GLY A 68 -6.86 -23.74 -11.89
CA GLY A 68 -5.48 -23.25 -11.90
C GLY A 68 -5.28 -22.07 -12.85
N ARG A 69 -6.34 -21.29 -13.11
CA ARG A 69 -6.38 -20.13 -14.01
C ARG A 69 -5.99 -20.45 -15.45
N LYS A 70 -6.50 -21.58 -15.96
CA LYS A 70 -6.28 -22.06 -17.32
C LYS A 70 -7.59 -22.51 -17.94
N TRP A 71 -7.71 -22.36 -19.26
CA TRP A 71 -8.79 -22.98 -20.02
C TRP A 71 -8.59 -24.49 -20.13
N THR A 72 -9.12 -25.21 -19.16
CA THR A 72 -9.14 -26.68 -19.15
C THR A 72 -10.41 -27.19 -19.82
N ARG A 73 -10.38 -28.45 -20.26
CA ARG A 73 -11.57 -29.09 -20.82
C ARG A 73 -12.69 -29.17 -19.77
N GLU A 74 -12.32 -29.44 -18.53
CA GLU A 74 -13.24 -29.51 -17.39
C GLU A 74 -13.94 -28.16 -17.15
N LEU A 75 -13.19 -27.06 -17.16
CA LEU A 75 -13.77 -25.72 -17.03
C LEU A 75 -14.66 -25.38 -18.22
N CYS A 76 -14.21 -25.67 -19.44
CA CYS A 76 -14.98 -25.41 -20.65
C CYS A 76 -16.33 -26.14 -20.68
N GLN A 77 -16.37 -27.38 -20.19
CA GLN A 77 -17.61 -28.19 -20.16
C GLN A 77 -18.50 -27.88 -18.96
N LYS A 78 -18.04 -27.07 -18.00
CA LYS A 78 -18.83 -26.69 -16.84
C LYS A 78 -19.85 -25.63 -17.22
N ASP A 79 -21.01 -25.68 -16.58
CA ASP A 79 -22.04 -24.63 -16.58
C ASP A 79 -21.88 -23.90 -15.24
N SER A 80 -21.10 -22.83 -15.24
CA SER A 80 -20.66 -22.17 -14.00
C SER A 80 -21.79 -21.36 -13.35
N ASP A 81 -22.63 -20.70 -14.15
CA ASP A 81 -23.74 -19.87 -13.66
C ASP A 81 -25.11 -20.58 -13.65
N GLY A 82 -25.17 -21.80 -14.17
CA GLY A 82 -26.33 -22.67 -14.10
C GLY A 82 -27.42 -22.27 -15.08
N ASP A 83 -27.14 -21.48 -16.12
CA ASP A 83 -28.14 -21.06 -17.11
C ASP A 83 -28.56 -22.20 -18.05
N GLY A 84 -27.77 -23.27 -18.14
CA GLY A 84 -27.96 -24.43 -19.00
C GLY A 84 -27.01 -24.50 -20.20
N LYS A 85 -26.11 -23.54 -20.35
CA LYS A 85 -25.02 -23.53 -21.32
C LYS A 85 -23.70 -23.83 -20.60
N THR A 86 -22.79 -24.45 -21.33
CA THR A 86 -21.41 -24.62 -20.85
C THR A 86 -20.60 -23.35 -21.09
N ASN A 87 -19.60 -23.09 -20.25
CA ASN A 87 -18.67 -21.99 -20.41
C ASN A 87 -18.07 -21.94 -21.84
N GLY A 88 -17.83 -23.10 -22.45
CA GLY A 88 -17.40 -23.22 -23.84
C GLY A 88 -18.43 -22.73 -24.85
N GLN A 89 -19.70 -23.08 -24.69
CA GLN A 89 -20.76 -22.54 -25.56
C GLN A 89 -20.87 -21.01 -25.44
N GLU A 90 -20.71 -20.50 -24.24
CA GLU A 90 -20.86 -19.08 -23.95
C GLU A 90 -19.66 -18.25 -24.41
N LEU A 91 -18.44 -18.78 -24.24
CA LEU A 91 -17.21 -18.11 -24.65
C LEU A 91 -16.76 -18.46 -26.07
N GLY A 92 -17.54 -19.25 -26.82
CA GLY A 92 -17.31 -19.53 -28.24
C GLY A 92 -16.32 -20.67 -28.55
N ASP A 93 -16.13 -21.59 -27.60
CA ASP A 93 -15.42 -22.87 -27.73
C ASP A 93 -16.31 -24.06 -27.32
N PRO A 94 -17.44 -24.33 -28.03
CA PRO A 94 -18.40 -25.35 -27.63
C PRO A 94 -17.85 -26.78 -27.66
N GLN A 95 -16.75 -27.02 -28.39
CA GLN A 95 -16.09 -28.32 -28.46
C GLN A 95 -14.92 -28.48 -27.48
N CYS A 96 -14.59 -27.44 -26.71
CA CYS A 96 -13.48 -27.44 -25.76
C CYS A 96 -12.14 -27.80 -26.42
N THR A 97 -11.87 -27.19 -27.56
CA THR A 97 -10.68 -27.42 -28.39
C THR A 97 -9.78 -26.19 -28.49
N TRP A 98 -10.23 -25.04 -28.02
CA TRP A 98 -9.45 -23.82 -28.05
C TRP A 98 -8.22 -23.94 -27.15
N THR A 99 -7.14 -23.31 -27.59
CA THR A 99 -5.89 -23.16 -26.83
C THR A 99 -5.46 -21.70 -26.88
N LYS A 100 -4.75 -21.23 -25.86
CA LYS A 100 -4.25 -19.84 -25.74
C LYS A 100 -3.70 -19.30 -27.06
N GLY A 101 -4.22 -18.13 -27.46
CA GLY A 101 -3.87 -17.45 -28.73
C GLY A 101 -4.56 -17.99 -29.98
N GLY A 102 -5.37 -19.04 -29.87
CA GLY A 102 -6.19 -19.57 -30.96
C GLY A 102 -7.39 -18.68 -31.30
N ILE A 103 -8.03 -18.95 -32.44
CA ILE A 103 -9.29 -18.31 -32.83
C ILE A 103 -10.44 -19.16 -32.30
N PRO A 104 -11.35 -18.63 -31.46
CA PRO A 104 -12.54 -19.35 -31.01
C PRO A 104 -13.43 -19.75 -32.18
N GLU A 105 -14.17 -20.86 -32.04
CA GLU A 105 -15.08 -21.38 -33.09
C GLU A 105 -16.21 -20.38 -33.41
N SER A 106 -16.68 -19.66 -32.40
CA SER A 106 -17.63 -18.56 -32.56
C SER A 106 -17.15 -17.30 -31.86
N THR A 107 -17.42 -16.14 -32.44
CA THR A 107 -17.22 -14.82 -31.82
C THR A 107 -18.52 -14.02 -31.74
N SER A 108 -19.66 -14.66 -32.00
CA SER A 108 -20.98 -14.04 -32.04
C SER A 108 -21.99 -14.88 -31.27
N GLY A 109 -22.96 -14.24 -30.64
CA GLY A 109 -23.92 -14.95 -29.76
C GLY A 109 -23.27 -15.52 -28.51
N ILE A 110 -22.11 -14.97 -28.12
CA ILE A 110 -21.42 -15.29 -26.86
C ILE A 110 -22.14 -14.61 -25.69
N THR A 111 -22.16 -15.27 -24.54
CA THR A 111 -22.78 -14.78 -23.29
C THR A 111 -21.75 -14.77 -22.16
N HIS A 112 -22.16 -14.33 -20.97
CA HIS A 112 -21.26 -14.16 -19.84
C HIS A 112 -21.29 -15.41 -18.93
N PRO A 113 -20.20 -16.18 -18.81
CA PRO A 113 -20.21 -17.51 -18.17
C PRO A 113 -20.40 -17.51 -16.64
N GLY A 114 -20.33 -16.33 -16.03
CA GLY A 114 -20.61 -16.11 -14.61
C GLY A 114 -21.90 -15.37 -14.31
N VAL A 115 -22.77 -15.13 -15.31
CA VAL A 115 -24.04 -14.40 -15.16
C VAL A 115 -25.13 -15.17 -15.89
N CYS A 116 -26.01 -15.80 -15.12
CA CYS A 116 -27.10 -16.61 -15.67
C CYS A 116 -27.92 -15.80 -16.68
N ASP A 117 -28.15 -16.33 -17.87
CA ASP A 117 -28.80 -15.65 -18.99
C ASP A 117 -30.11 -16.36 -19.42
N PRO A 118 -31.22 -15.65 -19.73
CA PRO A 118 -31.44 -14.21 -19.58
C PRO A 118 -31.37 -13.75 -18.13
N TYR A 119 -30.59 -12.70 -17.88
CA TYR A 119 -30.28 -12.21 -16.53
C TYR A 119 -31.51 -11.79 -15.72
N ASP A 120 -32.57 -11.40 -16.40
CA ASP A 120 -33.84 -10.93 -15.83
C ASP A 120 -34.89 -12.04 -15.71
N SER A 121 -34.58 -13.28 -16.09
CA SER A 121 -35.49 -14.42 -15.93
C SER A 121 -35.68 -14.78 -14.44
N GLU A 122 -36.85 -15.31 -14.08
CA GLU A 122 -37.17 -15.71 -12.69
C GLU A 122 -36.15 -16.72 -12.12
N LYS A 123 -35.66 -17.62 -12.97
CA LYS A 123 -34.58 -18.56 -12.62
C LYS A 123 -33.31 -17.80 -12.27
N CYS A 124 -32.85 -16.93 -13.17
CA CYS A 124 -31.58 -16.24 -13.02
C CYS A 124 -31.59 -15.21 -11.87
N GLN A 125 -32.69 -14.49 -11.67
CA GLN A 125 -32.84 -13.53 -10.57
C GLN A 125 -32.61 -14.15 -9.18
N ASN A 126 -32.95 -15.43 -9.00
CA ASN A 126 -32.80 -16.18 -7.75
C ASN A 126 -31.46 -16.92 -7.63
N THR A 127 -30.59 -16.84 -8.64
CA THR A 127 -29.28 -17.48 -8.62
C THR A 127 -28.42 -16.88 -7.52
N ALA A 128 -27.80 -17.74 -6.70
CA ALA A 128 -26.97 -17.31 -5.59
C ALA A 128 -25.66 -16.72 -6.10
N VAL A 129 -25.28 -15.56 -5.58
CA VAL A 129 -23.95 -14.98 -5.81
C VAL A 129 -22.99 -15.54 -4.76
N PRO A 130 -21.78 -15.97 -5.13
CA PRO A 130 -20.82 -16.48 -4.17
C PRO A 130 -20.52 -15.45 -3.09
N PRO A 131 -20.59 -15.83 -1.80
CA PRO A 131 -20.27 -14.91 -0.72
C PRO A 131 -18.82 -14.48 -0.88
N SER A 132 -18.61 -13.18 -1.02
CA SER A 132 -17.28 -12.60 -1.18
C SER A 132 -17.05 -11.50 -0.16
N PRO A 133 -15.81 -11.37 0.35
CA PRO A 133 -15.37 -10.24 1.14
C PRO A 133 -15.95 -8.89 0.69
N GLY A 134 -16.68 -8.23 1.60
CA GLY A 134 -17.14 -6.87 1.35
C GLY A 134 -18.29 -6.70 0.36
N VAL A 135 -18.86 -7.80 -0.17
CA VAL A 135 -20.01 -7.82 -1.07
C VAL A 135 -21.25 -8.31 -0.33
N THR A 136 -22.38 -7.62 -0.51
CA THR A 136 -23.65 -7.91 0.19
C THR A 136 -24.71 -8.56 -0.69
N TYR A 137 -24.41 -8.87 -1.96
CA TYR A 137 -25.35 -9.53 -2.86
C TYR A 137 -25.51 -11.00 -2.49
N ALA A 138 -26.70 -11.39 -2.08
CA ALA A 138 -27.09 -12.79 -1.92
C ALA A 138 -27.55 -13.41 -3.25
N THR A 139 -28.12 -12.61 -4.16
CA THR A 139 -28.67 -13.08 -5.43
C THR A 139 -28.20 -12.27 -6.63
N GLN A 140 -28.24 -12.88 -7.82
CA GLN A 140 -27.91 -12.20 -9.07
C GLN A 140 -28.79 -10.98 -9.31
N ALA A 141 -30.06 -10.99 -8.90
CA ALA A 141 -30.91 -9.81 -9.01
C ALA A 141 -30.35 -8.59 -8.25
N GLN A 142 -29.77 -8.81 -7.06
CA GLN A 142 -29.17 -7.73 -6.27
C GLN A 142 -27.89 -7.22 -6.93
N TRP A 143 -27.03 -8.13 -7.39
CA TRP A 143 -25.80 -7.79 -8.09
C TRP A 143 -26.06 -7.06 -9.41
N MET A 144 -26.92 -7.61 -10.27
CA MET A 144 -27.23 -7.02 -11.58
C MET A 144 -27.98 -5.70 -11.44
N LYS A 145 -28.72 -5.46 -10.35
CA LYS A 145 -29.31 -4.14 -10.09
C LYS A 145 -28.23 -3.05 -10.03
N GLU A 146 -27.03 -3.36 -9.54
CA GLU A 146 -25.93 -2.40 -9.47
C GLU A 146 -25.07 -2.45 -10.75
N ALA A 147 -24.72 -3.64 -11.24
CA ALA A 147 -23.92 -3.77 -12.47
C ALA A 147 -24.61 -3.24 -13.73
N CYS A 148 -25.95 -3.30 -13.79
CA CYS A 148 -26.75 -2.80 -14.91
C CYS A 148 -27.08 -1.31 -14.84
N VAL A 149 -26.91 -0.66 -13.70
CA VAL A 149 -26.96 0.81 -13.66
C VAL A 149 -25.76 1.31 -14.45
N GLN A 150 -25.95 2.31 -15.30
CA GLN A 150 -24.82 2.97 -15.96
C GLN A 150 -23.87 3.41 -14.85
N ALA A 151 -22.69 2.79 -14.78
CA ALA A 151 -21.57 3.38 -14.08
C ALA A 151 -21.06 4.52 -14.96
N GLU A 152 -21.93 5.48 -15.23
CA GLU A 152 -21.52 6.80 -15.68
C GLU A 152 -20.99 7.50 -14.44
N PHE A 153 -19.89 8.22 -14.60
CA PHE A 153 -19.37 9.05 -13.54
C PHE A 153 -20.39 10.16 -13.25
N GLU A 154 -21.22 9.97 -12.22
CA GLU A 154 -22.21 10.97 -11.80
C GLU A 154 -21.54 12.04 -10.95
N CYS A 155 -21.48 13.25 -11.49
CA CYS A 155 -21.02 14.42 -10.74
C CYS A 155 -21.87 15.63 -11.16
N PRO A 156 -22.95 15.95 -10.43
CA PRO A 156 -23.88 17.04 -10.78
C PRO A 156 -23.18 18.40 -10.95
N ALA A 157 -22.04 18.58 -10.27
CA ALA A 157 -21.24 19.79 -10.40
C ALA A 157 -20.68 20.02 -11.82
N LEU A 158 -20.60 18.98 -12.65
CA LEU A 158 -20.11 19.07 -14.04
C LEU A 158 -21.15 19.64 -15.02
N GLU A 159 -22.41 19.75 -14.62
CA GLU A 159 -23.46 20.33 -15.48
C GLU A 159 -23.32 21.84 -15.65
N SER A 160 -22.49 22.50 -14.82
CA SER A 160 -22.27 23.93 -14.88
C SER A 160 -21.41 24.33 -16.08
N SER A 161 -21.83 25.39 -16.79
CA SER A 161 -21.22 25.79 -18.07
C SER A 161 -19.82 26.39 -17.97
N ASP A 162 -19.38 26.76 -16.77
CA ASP A 162 -18.07 27.31 -16.47
C ASP A 162 -17.00 26.23 -16.21
N VAL A 163 -17.41 24.96 -16.06
CA VAL A 163 -16.51 23.83 -15.84
C VAL A 163 -15.68 23.55 -17.08
N LYS A 164 -14.38 23.37 -16.88
CA LYS A 164 -13.38 23.07 -17.89
C LYS A 164 -12.68 21.76 -17.57
N GLN A 165 -12.04 21.18 -18.58
CA GLN A 165 -11.31 19.92 -18.48
C GLN A 165 -9.82 20.13 -18.78
N LEU A 166 -8.98 19.46 -17.99
CA LEU A 166 -7.54 19.37 -18.23
C LEU A 166 -7.12 17.90 -18.15
N ASP A 167 -6.60 17.37 -19.25
CA ASP A 167 -6.09 16.01 -19.32
C ASP A 167 -4.59 16.00 -18.98
N LEU A 168 -4.23 15.33 -17.88
CA LEU A 168 -2.85 15.08 -17.50
C LEU A 168 -2.46 13.67 -17.94
N ARG A 169 -1.72 13.57 -19.06
CA ARG A 169 -1.34 12.29 -19.65
C ARG A 169 0.15 12.22 -19.89
N MET A 170 0.71 11.05 -19.61
CA MET A 170 2.05 10.75 -20.09
C MET A 170 2.01 10.54 -21.62
N PRO A 171 3.09 10.87 -22.34
CA PRO A 171 3.25 10.41 -23.72
C PRO A 171 3.22 8.87 -23.77
N LEU A 172 3.14 8.30 -24.97
CA LEU A 172 3.22 6.84 -25.12
C LEU A 172 4.59 6.34 -24.61
N THR A 173 4.58 5.66 -23.47
CA THR A 173 5.78 5.25 -22.74
C THR A 173 5.86 3.73 -22.67
N PRO A 174 7.03 3.13 -22.98
CA PRO A 174 7.27 1.70 -22.78
C PRO A 174 7.20 1.33 -21.29
N VAL A 175 6.44 0.28 -20.98
CA VAL A 175 6.35 -0.26 -19.62
C VAL A 175 7.58 -1.15 -19.35
N PRO A 176 8.35 -0.94 -18.27
CA PRO A 176 9.47 -1.81 -17.93
C PRO A 176 9.06 -3.28 -17.70
N GLN A 177 9.99 -4.20 -17.96
CA GLN A 177 9.86 -5.62 -17.61
C GLN A 177 10.18 -5.84 -16.13
N GLN A 178 9.40 -5.19 -15.27
CA GLN A 178 9.46 -5.30 -13.83
C GLN A 178 8.04 -5.62 -13.34
N GLU A 179 7.92 -6.38 -12.26
CA GLU A 179 6.61 -6.72 -11.70
C GLU A 179 5.84 -5.45 -11.31
N THR A 180 6.50 -4.49 -10.69
CA THR A 180 5.89 -3.23 -10.26
C THR A 180 6.75 -2.07 -10.78
N THR A 181 6.10 -1.04 -11.33
CA THR A 181 6.75 0.20 -11.75
C THR A 181 5.88 1.40 -11.41
N TYR A 182 6.47 2.36 -10.70
CA TYR A 182 5.86 3.66 -10.46
C TYR A 182 6.50 4.66 -11.42
N MET A 183 5.71 5.17 -12.35
CA MET A 183 6.13 6.15 -13.35
C MET A 183 5.56 7.51 -12.99
N CYS A 184 6.35 8.57 -13.03
CA CYS A 184 5.91 9.93 -12.74
C CYS A 184 6.11 10.88 -13.91
N MET A 185 5.23 11.87 -14.00
CA MET A 185 5.39 13.03 -14.87
C MET A 185 4.80 14.27 -14.20
N THR A 186 5.54 15.38 -14.23
CA THR A 186 5.16 16.67 -13.67
C THR A 186 4.65 17.60 -14.76
N PHE A 187 3.57 18.32 -14.47
CA PHE A 187 2.87 19.25 -15.35
C PHE A 187 2.80 20.66 -14.76
N GLN A 188 2.74 21.64 -15.65
CA GLN A 188 2.43 23.03 -15.30
C GLN A 188 0.91 23.23 -15.34
N TRP A 189 0.34 23.86 -14.31
CA TRP A 189 -1.04 24.33 -14.36
C TRP A 189 -1.20 25.42 -15.44
N PRO A 190 -2.20 25.33 -16.35
CA PRO A 190 -2.26 26.18 -17.55
C PRO A 190 -2.41 27.68 -17.29
N ASP A 191 -3.17 28.08 -16.26
CA ASP A 191 -3.45 29.48 -15.96
C ASP A 191 -3.17 29.78 -14.48
N VAL A 192 -2.05 30.46 -14.23
CA VAL A 192 -1.61 30.86 -12.88
C VAL A 192 -1.93 32.33 -12.57
N THR A 193 -2.74 32.98 -13.40
CA THR A 193 -3.09 34.40 -13.23
C THR A 193 -4.31 34.61 -12.35
N LYS A 194 -5.14 33.58 -12.18
CA LYS A 194 -6.31 33.54 -11.32
C LYS A 194 -6.44 32.17 -10.66
N ASP A 195 -7.30 32.10 -9.65
CA ASP A 195 -7.57 30.87 -8.92
C ASP A 195 -8.69 30.05 -9.55
N PHE A 196 -8.60 28.74 -9.35
CA PHE A 196 -9.56 27.74 -9.77
C PHE A 196 -9.71 26.66 -8.71
N HIS A 197 -10.85 25.98 -8.71
CA HIS A 197 -11.05 24.74 -7.97
C HIS A 197 -11.13 23.56 -8.94
N VAL A 198 -10.29 22.56 -8.72
CA VAL A 198 -10.56 21.21 -9.25
C VAL A 198 -11.65 20.61 -8.36
N ILE A 199 -12.71 20.12 -9.01
CA ILE A 199 -13.95 19.67 -8.35
C ILE A 199 -14.30 18.21 -8.64
N ALA A 200 -13.61 17.60 -9.60
CA ALA A 200 -13.71 16.18 -9.89
C ALA A 200 -12.50 15.68 -10.66
N THR A 201 -12.28 14.36 -10.60
CA THR A 201 -11.25 13.66 -11.38
C THR A 201 -11.83 12.42 -12.06
N GLU A 202 -11.38 12.13 -13.27
CA GLU A 202 -11.71 10.90 -14.00
C GLU A 202 -10.45 10.22 -14.52
N PRO A 203 -10.41 8.88 -14.58
CA PRO A 203 -9.32 8.18 -15.23
C PRO A 203 -9.41 8.30 -16.75
N ILE A 204 -8.26 8.31 -17.41
CA ILE A 204 -8.13 8.11 -18.85
C ILE A 204 -7.25 6.87 -19.04
N ILE A 205 -7.86 5.74 -19.39
CA ILE A 205 -7.16 4.45 -19.46
C ILE A 205 -6.92 4.05 -20.92
N ASN A 206 -5.65 3.89 -21.30
CA ASN A 206 -5.26 3.26 -22.56
C ASN A 206 -4.84 1.80 -22.38
N ASN A 207 -4.01 1.52 -21.38
CA ASN A 207 -3.52 0.19 -21.11
C ASN A 207 -3.96 -0.29 -19.73
N SER A 208 -5.20 -0.74 -19.71
CA SER A 208 -5.85 -1.39 -18.60
C SER A 208 -5.29 -2.78 -18.23
N TYR A 209 -4.36 -3.35 -19.00
CA TYR A 209 -3.73 -4.63 -18.63
C TYR A 209 -2.71 -4.47 -17.51
N ILE A 210 -2.06 -3.31 -17.46
CA ILE A 210 -0.98 -2.99 -16.51
C ILE A 210 -1.36 -1.88 -15.55
N MET A 211 -2.30 -1.01 -15.90
CA MET A 211 -2.63 0.14 -15.06
C MET A 211 -3.37 -0.32 -13.80
N HIS A 212 -2.75 -0.12 -12.64
CA HIS A 212 -3.32 -0.52 -11.35
C HIS A 212 -3.95 0.67 -10.61
N HIS A 213 -3.20 1.75 -10.41
CA HIS A 213 -3.74 2.99 -9.81
C HIS A 213 -2.98 4.22 -10.31
N MET A 214 -3.58 5.40 -10.16
CA MET A 214 -2.96 6.68 -10.46
C MET A 214 -3.13 7.64 -9.27
N LEU A 215 -2.06 8.34 -8.93
CA LEU A 215 -2.07 9.36 -7.88
C LEU A 215 -1.79 10.73 -8.49
N LEU A 216 -2.51 11.75 -8.02
CA LEU A 216 -2.32 13.15 -8.38
C LEU A 216 -1.72 13.89 -7.19
N PHE A 217 -0.57 14.51 -7.39
CA PHE A 217 0.12 15.29 -6.37
C PHE A 217 0.22 16.78 -6.72
N GLY A 218 0.17 17.62 -5.68
CA GLY A 218 0.48 19.04 -5.72
C GLY A 218 1.92 19.27 -5.30
N CYS A 219 2.65 20.07 -6.08
CA CYS A 219 4.07 20.33 -5.85
C CYS A 219 4.32 21.78 -5.46
N ALA A 220 5.51 22.05 -4.90
CA ALA A 220 6.01 23.41 -4.72
C ALA A 220 6.20 24.11 -6.08
N ASP A 221 6.15 25.45 -6.08
CA ASP A 221 6.23 26.26 -7.30
C ASP A 221 7.54 26.07 -8.09
N ASP A 222 8.64 25.83 -7.37
CA ASP A 222 9.98 25.61 -7.90
C ASP A 222 10.23 24.17 -8.36
N PHE A 223 9.26 23.27 -8.16
CA PHE A 223 9.38 21.89 -8.64
C PHE A 223 9.41 21.86 -10.16
N ALA A 224 10.41 21.15 -10.71
CA ALA A 224 10.67 21.13 -12.14
C ALA A 224 9.59 20.36 -12.90
N VAL A 225 9.10 20.96 -13.99
CA VAL A 225 8.26 20.24 -14.96
C VAL A 225 9.14 19.32 -15.79
N SER A 226 8.70 18.07 -15.90
CA SER A 226 9.39 17.03 -16.65
C SER A 226 9.01 17.10 -18.13
N ALA A 227 9.99 17.00 -19.02
CA ALA A 227 9.74 16.84 -20.44
C ALA A 227 9.26 15.41 -20.78
N GLU A 228 9.77 14.42 -20.06
CA GLU A 228 9.51 12.99 -20.27
C GLU A 228 9.20 12.31 -18.94
N PRO A 229 8.44 11.20 -18.93
CA PRO A 229 8.21 10.40 -17.74
C PRO A 229 9.49 9.76 -17.20
N SER A 230 9.54 9.56 -15.89
CA SER A 230 10.65 8.88 -15.22
C SER A 230 10.15 8.00 -14.07
N GLU A 231 10.81 6.87 -13.84
CA GLU A 231 10.55 6.05 -12.66
C GLU A 231 10.74 6.88 -11.38
N CYS A 232 9.80 6.73 -10.46
CA CYS A 232 9.74 7.44 -9.19
C CYS A 232 9.32 6.46 -8.08
N GLY A 233 9.69 6.70 -6.83
CA GLY A 233 9.03 6.05 -5.70
C GLY A 233 7.83 6.87 -5.22
N MET A 234 7.40 6.67 -3.98
CA MET A 234 6.44 7.53 -3.26
C MET A 234 6.96 8.95 -2.93
N GLY A 235 7.84 9.52 -3.77
CA GLY A 235 8.58 10.76 -3.53
C GLY A 235 8.41 11.82 -4.63
N GLY A 236 8.82 13.05 -4.31
CA GLY A 236 8.78 14.20 -5.22
C GLY A 236 7.87 15.31 -4.67
N CYS A 237 6.58 15.20 -4.96
CA CYS A 237 5.58 16.18 -4.55
C CYS A 237 4.86 15.73 -3.26
N PRO A 238 4.74 16.60 -2.24
CA PRO A 238 4.37 16.16 -0.89
C PRO A 238 2.87 15.92 -0.69
N ASP A 239 2.03 16.58 -1.49
CA ASP A 239 0.60 16.72 -1.20
C ASP A 239 -0.23 15.87 -2.15
N LEU A 240 -0.90 14.83 -1.66
CA LEU A 240 -1.82 14.01 -2.43
C LEU A 240 -3.15 14.77 -2.62
N LEU A 241 -3.55 14.98 -3.87
CA LEU A 241 -4.72 15.78 -4.25
C LEU A 241 -5.87 14.92 -4.80
N GLY A 242 -5.56 13.73 -5.29
CA GLY A 242 -6.53 12.80 -5.86
C GLY A 242 -5.91 11.43 -6.07
N ALA A 243 -6.75 10.41 -6.09
CA ALA A 243 -6.35 9.04 -6.35
C ALA A 243 -7.40 8.36 -7.20
N TRP A 244 -6.95 7.47 -8.07
CA TRP A 244 -7.80 6.57 -8.84
C TRP A 244 -7.26 5.15 -8.71
N SER A 245 -8.15 4.16 -8.60
CA SER A 245 -7.81 2.74 -8.65
C SER A 245 -8.83 1.98 -9.51
N LEU A 246 -8.50 0.74 -9.86
CA LEU A 246 -9.35 -0.16 -10.63
C LEU A 246 -10.80 -0.18 -10.10
N GLY A 247 -11.76 -0.09 -11.02
CA GLY A 247 -13.20 -0.12 -10.70
C GLY A 247 -13.83 1.23 -10.37
N VAL A 248 -13.06 2.30 -10.16
CA VAL A 248 -13.60 3.65 -9.92
C VAL A 248 -13.82 4.37 -11.26
N THR A 249 -15.00 4.94 -11.49
CA THR A 249 -15.31 5.69 -12.74
C THR A 249 -14.84 7.14 -12.69
N GLY A 250 -14.61 7.67 -11.50
CA GLY A 250 -14.11 9.00 -11.21
C GLY A 250 -14.42 9.35 -9.76
N GLN A 251 -13.90 10.49 -9.29
CA GLN A 251 -14.18 11.01 -7.96
C GLN A 251 -14.80 12.41 -8.09
N CYS A 252 -16.04 12.57 -7.61
CA CYS A 252 -16.72 13.86 -7.53
C CYS A 252 -16.48 14.44 -6.14
N PHE A 253 -15.84 15.60 -6.04
CA PHE A 253 -15.54 16.20 -4.74
C PHE A 253 -16.77 16.87 -4.13
N HIS A 254 -16.82 16.89 -2.80
CA HIS A 254 -17.90 17.46 -2.00
C HIS A 254 -18.29 18.88 -2.46
N THR A 255 -19.59 19.14 -2.60
CA THR A 255 -20.13 20.37 -3.23
C THR A 255 -19.65 21.68 -2.60
N GLY A 256 -19.29 21.66 -1.31
CA GLY A 256 -18.75 22.81 -0.57
C GLY A 256 -17.23 23.01 -0.65
N ALA A 257 -16.46 22.16 -1.34
CA ALA A 257 -15.01 22.25 -1.38
C ALA A 257 -14.36 21.83 -2.70
N GLY A 258 -13.18 22.35 -3.00
CA GLY A 258 -12.39 22.01 -4.19
C GLY A 258 -10.89 22.17 -3.95
N VAL A 259 -10.06 21.54 -4.79
CA VAL A 259 -8.60 21.66 -4.69
C VAL A 259 -8.17 22.95 -5.36
N LEU A 260 -7.51 23.85 -4.61
CA LEU A 260 -7.13 25.17 -5.09
C LEU A 260 -5.92 25.11 -6.03
N MET A 261 -6.12 25.60 -7.25
CA MET A 261 -5.12 25.70 -8.31
C MET A 261 -4.97 27.17 -8.75
N GLY A 262 -3.80 27.55 -9.25
CA GLY A 262 -3.64 28.84 -9.94
C GLY A 262 -2.77 29.86 -9.21
N GLN A 263 -3.27 31.08 -9.04
CA GLN A 263 -2.50 32.23 -8.54
C GLN A 263 -1.98 32.02 -7.12
N THR A 264 -2.86 31.58 -6.22
CA THR A 264 -2.59 31.36 -4.79
C THR A 264 -2.59 29.87 -4.41
N GLY A 265 -3.07 29.00 -5.30
CA GLY A 265 -3.04 27.54 -5.16
C GLY A 265 -1.82 26.86 -5.79
N TYR A 266 -1.93 25.56 -6.04
CA TYR A 266 -0.87 24.80 -6.70
C TYR A 266 -0.67 25.26 -8.15
N LYS A 267 0.58 25.36 -8.58
CA LYS A 267 0.99 25.71 -9.95
C LYS A 267 1.65 24.55 -10.69
N ARG A 268 2.08 23.53 -9.94
CA ARG A 268 2.78 22.34 -10.41
C ARG A 268 2.02 21.12 -9.90
N LEU A 269 1.80 20.18 -10.80
CA LEU A 269 1.13 18.91 -10.52
C LEU A 269 2.06 17.77 -10.92
N MET A 270 1.97 16.64 -10.24
CA MET A 270 2.63 15.41 -10.67
C MET A 270 1.60 14.29 -10.71
N ILE A 271 1.54 13.57 -11.83
CA ILE A 271 0.81 12.31 -11.89
C ILE A 271 1.80 11.18 -11.68
N GLN A 272 1.43 10.22 -10.84
CA GLN A 272 2.13 8.94 -10.69
C GLN A 272 1.21 7.84 -11.19
N SER A 273 1.70 7.01 -12.11
CA SER A 273 1.05 5.80 -12.58
C SER A 273 1.74 4.60 -11.98
N HIS A 274 0.99 3.79 -11.24
CA HIS A 274 1.47 2.49 -10.78
C HIS A 274 1.06 1.42 -11.81
N TRP A 275 2.07 0.90 -12.49
CA TRP A 275 1.95 -0.21 -13.42
C TRP A 275 2.34 -1.52 -12.74
N ASN A 276 1.48 -2.52 -12.87
CA ASN A 276 1.72 -3.88 -12.41
C ASN A 276 1.85 -4.81 -13.64
N ASN A 277 3.04 -5.35 -13.88
CA ASN A 277 3.40 -6.21 -15.02
C ASN A 277 4.03 -7.53 -14.52
N PRO A 278 3.27 -8.39 -13.82
CA PRO A 278 3.80 -9.57 -13.14
C PRO A 278 4.34 -10.64 -14.10
N GLN A 279 3.85 -10.69 -15.34
CA GLN A 279 4.33 -11.59 -16.39
C GLN A 279 5.54 -11.01 -17.17
N LEU A 280 6.00 -9.81 -16.79
CA LEU A 280 7.17 -9.15 -17.35
C LEU A 280 7.10 -8.99 -18.89
N HIS A 281 5.92 -8.64 -19.40
CA HIS A 281 5.71 -8.43 -20.83
C HIS A 281 6.57 -7.27 -21.36
N ALA A 282 7.32 -7.52 -22.43
CA ALA A 282 8.27 -6.57 -23.01
C ALA A 282 7.68 -5.54 -23.98
N HIS A 283 6.39 -5.69 -24.35
CA HIS A 283 5.78 -4.96 -25.46
C HIS A 283 4.66 -4.00 -25.01
N PHE A 284 4.40 -3.92 -23.71
CA PHE A 284 3.41 -2.99 -23.22
C PHE A 284 3.91 -1.55 -23.35
N ASN A 285 3.02 -0.71 -23.85
CA ASN A 285 3.15 0.73 -23.85
C ASN A 285 1.89 1.30 -23.22
N ASP A 286 2.00 2.46 -22.60
CA ASP A 286 0.87 3.13 -21.98
C ASP A 286 0.96 4.64 -22.18
N SER A 287 -0.21 5.28 -22.28
CA SER A 287 -0.38 6.74 -22.33
C SER A 287 -1.61 7.16 -21.51
N SER A 288 -1.92 6.36 -20.49
CA SER A 288 -2.99 6.63 -19.55
C SER A 288 -2.70 7.91 -18.76
N GLY A 289 -3.73 8.41 -18.07
CA GLY A 289 -3.61 9.63 -17.28
C GLY A 289 -4.91 9.96 -16.56
N MET A 290 -5.03 11.20 -16.11
CA MET A 290 -6.17 11.65 -15.33
C MET A 290 -6.74 12.94 -15.92
N ARG A 291 -8.06 12.99 -16.08
CA ARG A 291 -8.81 14.19 -16.44
C ARG A 291 -9.21 14.91 -15.16
N LEU A 292 -8.89 16.20 -15.09
CA LEU A 292 -9.31 17.09 -14.03
C LEU A 292 -10.45 17.97 -14.53
N HIS A 293 -11.55 18.03 -13.78
CA HIS A 293 -12.63 18.98 -14.00
C HIS A 293 -12.49 20.14 -13.03
N TYR A 294 -12.45 21.37 -13.56
CA TYR A 294 -12.15 22.55 -12.76
C TYR A 294 -12.99 23.76 -13.17
N THR A 295 -13.20 24.65 -12.21
CA THR A 295 -14.05 25.85 -12.34
C THR A 295 -13.31 27.08 -11.80
N SER A 296 -13.64 28.27 -12.32
CA SER A 296 -13.22 29.55 -11.72
C SER A 296 -14.19 30.07 -10.64
N GLU A 297 -15.37 29.48 -10.51
CA GLU A 297 -16.32 29.74 -9.43
C GLU A 297 -15.88 28.96 -8.19
N LEU A 298 -15.09 29.61 -7.33
CA LEU A 298 -14.53 28.97 -6.15
C LEU A 298 -15.63 28.53 -5.19
N ARG A 299 -15.56 27.27 -4.74
CA ARG A 299 -16.40 26.76 -3.65
C ARG A 299 -15.96 27.40 -2.33
N ALA A 300 -16.79 27.24 -1.30
CA ALA A 300 -16.59 27.89 -0.01
C ALA A 300 -15.28 27.49 0.68
N ASN A 301 -14.75 26.29 0.44
CA ASN A 301 -13.57 25.79 1.12
C ASN A 301 -12.54 25.21 0.15
N ASN A 302 -11.27 25.33 0.51
CA ASN A 302 -10.18 24.57 -0.13
C ASN A 302 -10.09 23.19 0.52
N MET A 303 -9.89 22.15 -0.28
CA MET A 303 -9.75 20.77 0.23
C MET A 303 -8.34 20.23 0.06
N ALA A 304 -8.01 19.18 0.81
CA ALA A 304 -6.87 18.31 0.57
C ALA A 304 -7.05 16.94 1.21
N MET A 305 -6.03 16.10 1.10
CA MET A 305 -5.99 14.76 1.66
C MET A 305 -4.96 14.67 2.78
N LEU A 306 -5.38 14.20 3.96
CA LEU A 306 -4.52 13.85 5.07
C LEU A 306 -4.20 12.35 5.01
N MET A 307 -2.92 12.03 4.97
CA MET A 307 -2.44 10.65 5.09
C MET A 307 -2.13 10.31 6.56
N THR A 308 -2.72 9.24 7.08
CA THR A 308 -2.40 8.64 8.38
C THR A 308 -1.87 7.22 8.17
N GLY A 309 -1.17 6.66 9.16
CA GLY A 309 -0.69 5.27 9.04
C GLY A 309 0.71 5.01 9.56
N GLN A 310 1.20 3.80 9.31
CA GLN A 310 2.42 3.26 9.90
C GLN A 310 3.52 3.11 8.83
N ASN A 311 4.67 3.75 9.06
CA ASN A 311 5.84 3.68 8.20
C ASN A 311 6.85 2.58 8.62
N TYR A 312 6.52 1.79 9.64
CA TYR A 312 7.29 0.63 10.06
C TYR A 312 6.42 -0.62 10.09
N ILE A 313 6.61 -1.48 9.09
CA ILE A 313 5.92 -2.76 8.98
C ILE A 313 6.95 -3.88 9.02
N GLN A 314 6.65 -4.90 9.83
CA GLN A 314 7.39 -6.15 9.87
C GLN A 314 6.38 -7.27 10.08
N ILE A 315 6.11 -8.03 9.03
CA ILE A 315 5.13 -9.12 9.04
C ILE A 315 5.90 -10.44 9.01
N PRO A 316 5.98 -11.18 10.13
CA PRO A 316 6.64 -12.48 10.17
C PRO A 316 6.04 -13.45 9.15
N PRO A 317 6.80 -14.41 8.61
CA PRO A 317 6.23 -15.44 7.74
C PRO A 317 5.32 -16.38 8.54
N ARG A 318 4.37 -17.01 7.84
CA ARG A 318 3.44 -18.00 8.43
C ARG A 318 2.56 -17.43 9.54
N SER A 319 2.33 -16.11 9.55
CA SER A 319 1.51 -15.45 10.55
C SER A 319 0.05 -15.43 10.11
N PRO A 320 -0.90 -15.91 10.93
CA PRO A 320 -2.33 -15.84 10.61
C PRO A 320 -2.88 -14.42 10.74
N ASP A 321 -2.31 -13.61 11.63
CA ASP A 321 -2.66 -12.21 11.83
C ASP A 321 -1.46 -11.45 12.41
N THR A 322 -1.13 -10.31 11.82
CA THR A 322 -0.13 -9.36 12.31
C THR A 322 -0.74 -7.97 12.28
N LEU A 323 -0.80 -7.33 13.44
CA LEU A 323 -1.34 -5.98 13.60
C LEU A 323 -0.21 -4.94 13.51
N ALA A 324 -0.36 -4.00 12.60
CA ALA A 324 0.36 -2.72 12.63
C ALA A 324 -0.60 -1.60 13.01
N THR A 325 -0.21 -0.79 13.99
CA THR A 325 -1.02 0.34 14.46
C THR A 325 -0.23 1.65 14.33
N SER A 326 -0.93 2.74 14.05
CA SER A 326 -0.39 4.10 14.13
C SER A 326 -1.43 5.06 14.70
N ASP A 327 -1.00 5.93 15.61
CA ASP A 327 -1.84 7.01 16.14
C ASP A 327 -1.37 8.36 15.57
N CYS A 328 -2.25 9.04 14.83
CA CYS A 328 -2.22 10.50 14.78
C CYS A 328 -2.76 11.01 16.12
N SER A 329 -1.87 11.12 17.10
CA SER A 329 -2.23 11.32 18.50
C SER A 329 -2.93 12.67 18.76
N SER A 330 -3.58 12.78 19.92
CA SER A 330 -4.14 14.04 20.42
C SER A 330 -3.10 15.17 20.48
N THR A 331 -1.83 14.85 20.76
CA THR A 331 -0.74 15.84 20.71
C THR A 331 -0.49 16.29 19.28
N CYS A 332 -0.43 15.34 18.34
CA CYS A 332 -0.23 15.63 16.92
C CYS A 332 -1.35 16.50 16.35
N THR A 333 -2.62 16.14 16.55
CA THR A 333 -3.74 16.93 16.03
C THR A 333 -3.75 18.33 16.64
N ASN A 334 -3.50 18.47 17.96
CA ASN A 334 -3.34 19.78 18.60
C ASN A 334 -2.21 20.63 17.99
N ASN A 335 -1.09 20.01 17.63
CA ASN A 335 0.07 20.73 17.09
C ASN A 335 -0.07 21.06 15.59
N LEU A 336 -0.68 20.15 14.83
CA LEU A 336 -0.81 20.23 13.37
C LEU A 336 -2.02 21.06 12.95
N MET A 337 -3.10 21.07 13.74
CA MET A 337 -4.34 21.75 13.40
C MET A 337 -4.38 23.17 13.96
N THR A 338 -4.97 24.09 13.20
CA THR A 338 -5.26 25.47 13.66
C THR A 338 -6.74 25.73 13.87
N GLY A 339 -7.58 24.75 13.53
CA GLY A 339 -9.03 24.76 13.69
C GLY A 339 -9.60 23.40 13.30
N ASP A 340 -10.93 23.28 13.32
CA ASP A 340 -11.63 22.05 12.96
C ASP A 340 -11.42 21.69 11.48
N ILE A 341 -11.36 20.39 11.19
CA ILE A 341 -11.43 19.89 9.81
C ILE A 341 -12.66 19.00 9.64
N HIS A 342 -13.18 19.00 8.43
CA HIS A 342 -14.40 18.34 8.02
C HIS A 342 -14.05 17.27 6.99
N ILE A 343 -14.11 16.00 7.39
CA ILE A 343 -13.80 14.86 6.52
C ILE A 343 -14.99 14.59 5.60
N THR A 344 -14.76 14.66 4.30
CA THR A 344 -15.77 14.40 3.26
C THR A 344 -15.63 13.01 2.68
N SER A 345 -14.43 12.44 2.67
CA SER A 345 -14.25 11.05 2.28
C SER A 345 -13.05 10.40 2.94
N ALA A 346 -13.04 9.08 2.99
CA ALA A 346 -11.95 8.29 3.55
C ALA A 346 -11.70 7.00 2.76
N ALA A 347 -10.44 6.57 2.67
CA ALA A 347 -10.05 5.32 2.01
C ALA A 347 -8.89 4.63 2.74
N ASN A 348 -8.83 3.31 2.63
CA ASN A 348 -7.80 2.45 3.20
C ASN A 348 -6.84 1.93 2.12
N HIS A 349 -5.57 1.77 2.47
CA HIS A 349 -4.55 1.23 1.56
C HIS A 349 -3.53 0.34 2.28
N MET A 350 -3.44 -0.90 1.79
CA MET A 350 -2.47 -1.95 2.12
C MET A 350 -2.14 -2.72 0.84
N HIS A 351 -1.14 -3.60 0.82
CA HIS A 351 -0.90 -4.52 -0.30
C HIS A 351 -1.54 -5.90 -0.05
N TYR A 352 -1.06 -6.94 -0.74
CA TYR A 352 -1.72 -8.24 -0.87
C TYR A 352 -1.84 -9.07 0.41
N LEU A 353 -1.05 -8.79 1.44
CA LEU A 353 -1.17 -9.43 2.75
C LEU A 353 -2.23 -8.78 3.63
N GLY A 354 -2.72 -7.58 3.28
CA GLY A 354 -3.74 -6.86 4.02
C GLY A 354 -5.07 -7.63 4.05
N THR A 355 -5.60 -7.88 5.25
CA THR A 355 -6.86 -8.64 5.43
C THR A 355 -7.98 -7.79 6.02
N ALA A 356 -7.66 -6.80 6.85
CA ALA A 356 -8.63 -5.89 7.43
C ALA A 356 -7.96 -4.56 7.81
N MET A 357 -8.70 -3.46 7.70
CA MET A 357 -8.21 -2.13 8.09
C MET A 357 -9.31 -1.24 8.61
N ASN A 358 -9.02 -0.49 9.67
CA ASN A 358 -9.92 0.54 10.18
C ASN A 358 -9.18 1.83 10.56
N LEU A 359 -9.91 2.93 10.45
CA LEU A 359 -9.52 4.24 10.96
C LEU A 359 -10.50 4.62 12.07
N GLU A 360 -10.03 4.66 13.31
CA GLU A 360 -10.82 5.00 14.48
C GLU A 360 -10.63 6.47 14.85
N LEU A 361 -11.73 7.19 15.07
CA LEU A 361 -11.71 8.52 15.67
C LEU A 361 -11.95 8.41 17.17
N HIS A 362 -11.04 8.98 17.96
CA HIS A 362 -11.12 9.04 19.41
C HIS A 362 -11.17 10.49 19.89
N ARG A 363 -12.01 10.77 20.88
CA ARG A 363 -12.16 12.10 21.49
C ARG A 363 -12.10 11.98 23.01
N ASN A 364 -11.24 12.77 23.65
CA ASN A 364 -11.01 12.70 25.10
C ASN A 364 -10.69 11.28 25.60
N GLY A 365 -9.89 10.53 24.84
CA GLY A 365 -9.48 9.16 25.16
C GLY A 365 -10.56 8.10 25.00
N ARG A 366 -11.69 8.42 24.35
CA ARG A 366 -12.77 7.47 24.07
C ARG A 366 -12.98 7.31 22.58
N PHE A 367 -13.19 6.06 22.14
CA PHE A 367 -13.65 5.75 20.79
C PHE A 367 -14.98 6.47 20.51
N LEU A 368 -15.06 7.15 19.37
CA LEU A 368 -16.25 7.85 18.92
C LEU A 368 -16.91 7.10 17.75
N MET A 369 -16.14 6.83 16.69
CA MET A 369 -16.61 6.13 15.49
C MET A 369 -15.46 5.63 14.63
N ASN A 370 -15.77 4.76 13.66
CA ASN A 370 -14.87 4.41 12.57
C ASN A 370 -15.05 5.38 11.39
N LEU A 371 -13.97 6.01 10.93
CA LEU A 371 -13.88 6.77 9.68
C LEU A 371 -13.75 5.84 8.46
N THR A 372 -13.22 4.63 8.65
CA THR A 372 -13.28 3.52 7.69
C THR A 372 -13.35 2.22 8.48
N ASN A 373 -13.95 1.18 7.92
CA ASN A 373 -14.06 -0.12 8.59
C ASN A 373 -14.15 -1.27 7.59
N ASP A 374 -13.01 -1.61 7.00
CA ASP A 374 -12.87 -2.77 6.13
C ASP A 374 -12.60 -4.00 6.99
N VAL A 375 -13.68 -4.60 7.49
CA VAL A 375 -13.60 -5.91 8.17
C VAL A 375 -13.06 -7.01 7.27
N ILE A 376 -13.19 -6.84 5.95
CA ILE A 376 -12.47 -7.62 4.97
C ILE A 376 -11.96 -6.67 3.89
N TYR A 377 -10.64 -6.53 3.82
CA TYR A 377 -9.93 -5.68 2.88
C TYR A 377 -9.56 -6.46 1.62
N ASP A 378 -9.61 -5.78 0.47
CA ASP A 378 -9.17 -6.32 -0.82
C ASP A 378 -8.44 -5.20 -1.60
N TYR A 379 -7.18 -5.45 -1.91
CA TYR A 379 -6.30 -4.52 -2.64
C TYR A 379 -6.85 -4.15 -4.01
N ASP A 380 -7.47 -5.10 -4.72
CA ASP A 380 -7.94 -4.93 -6.09
C ASP A 380 -9.33 -4.26 -6.16
N THR A 381 -10.00 -4.08 -5.01
CA THR A 381 -11.27 -3.32 -4.89
C THR A 381 -11.27 -2.38 -3.70
N PRO A 382 -10.51 -1.27 -3.77
CA PRO A 382 -10.48 -0.31 -2.69
C PRO A 382 -11.86 0.32 -2.49
N LYS A 383 -12.23 0.51 -1.23
CA LYS A 383 -13.49 1.12 -0.83
C LYS A 383 -13.27 2.59 -0.47
N PHE A 384 -14.13 3.44 -1.03
CA PHE A 384 -14.20 4.85 -0.68
C PHE A 384 -15.44 5.09 0.18
N TYR A 385 -15.23 5.64 1.38
CA TYR A 385 -16.28 6.06 2.29
C TYR A 385 -16.56 7.54 2.02
N GLU A 386 -17.73 7.85 1.47
CA GLU A 386 -18.15 9.22 1.17
C GLU A 386 -19.12 9.73 2.24
N TYR A 387 -18.93 10.97 2.69
CA TYR A 387 -19.69 11.61 3.76
C TYR A 387 -20.42 12.85 3.24
N THR A 388 -21.72 12.70 2.95
CA THR A 388 -22.59 13.84 2.57
C THR A 388 -22.64 14.89 3.67
N GLU A 389 -22.71 14.45 4.92
CA GLU A 389 -22.53 15.30 6.10
C GLU A 389 -21.12 15.08 6.64
N PRO A 390 -20.20 16.04 6.46
CA PRO A 390 -18.79 15.83 6.79
C PRO A 390 -18.56 15.55 8.29
N VAL A 391 -17.66 14.62 8.58
CA VAL A 391 -17.28 14.27 9.96
C VAL A 391 -16.31 15.30 10.51
N VAL A 392 -16.60 15.88 11.68
CA VAL A 392 -15.76 16.93 12.28
C VAL A 392 -14.70 16.33 13.19
N ILE A 393 -13.43 16.64 12.90
CA ILE A 393 -12.27 16.36 13.76
C ILE A 393 -11.81 17.67 14.39
N HIS A 394 -11.65 17.66 15.71
CA HIS A 394 -11.17 18.81 16.48
C HIS A 394 -9.67 18.68 16.78
N PRO A 395 -8.95 19.81 16.96
CA PRO A 395 -7.65 19.78 17.61
C PRO A 395 -7.74 19.04 18.96
N GLY A 396 -6.89 18.03 19.15
CA GLY A 396 -6.87 17.20 20.35
C GLY A 396 -7.59 15.85 20.23
N ASP A 397 -8.29 15.59 19.13
CA ASP A 397 -8.76 14.24 18.81
C ASP A 397 -7.58 13.33 18.41
N MET A 398 -7.78 12.02 18.45
CA MET A 398 -6.82 11.04 17.94
C MET A 398 -7.45 10.28 16.76
N ILE A 399 -6.66 10.06 15.71
CA ILE A 399 -7.01 9.15 14.62
C ILE A 399 -6.09 7.94 14.72
N ARG A 400 -6.65 6.76 15.02
CA ARG A 400 -5.93 5.50 15.08
C ARG A 400 -6.12 4.72 13.80
N THR A 401 -5.02 4.30 13.20
CA THR A 401 -4.99 3.42 12.04
C THR A 401 -4.60 2.01 12.48
N ASN A 402 -5.42 1.01 12.22
CA ASN A 402 -5.09 -0.40 12.46
C ASN A 402 -5.11 -1.17 11.14
N CYS A 403 -4.02 -1.88 10.85
CA CYS A 403 -3.84 -2.71 9.66
C CYS A 403 -3.55 -4.15 10.09
N HIS A 404 -4.40 -5.08 9.66
CA HIS A 404 -4.23 -6.50 9.90
C HIS A 404 -3.69 -7.17 8.64
N PHE A 405 -2.68 -8.02 8.80
CA PHE A 405 -2.03 -8.74 7.71
C PHE A 405 -2.00 -10.25 7.96
N ALA A 406 -2.17 -11.05 6.92
CA ALA A 406 -1.96 -12.51 6.95
C ALA A 406 -0.87 -12.92 5.96
N SER A 407 0.09 -13.72 6.42
CA SER A 407 1.28 -14.14 5.67
C SER A 407 1.48 -15.66 5.70
N LEU A 408 0.38 -16.41 5.84
CA LEU A 408 0.37 -17.88 5.98
C LEU A 408 1.11 -18.59 4.85
N ASP A 409 1.13 -18.01 3.66
CA ASP A 409 1.76 -18.53 2.44
C ASP A 409 3.22 -18.09 2.27
N LYS A 410 3.66 -17.00 2.91
CA LYS A 410 5.02 -16.46 2.82
C LYS A 410 6.04 -17.29 3.61
N ALA A 411 7.22 -17.48 3.01
CA ALA A 411 8.35 -18.18 3.64
C ALA A 411 9.31 -17.24 4.37
N THR A 412 9.27 -15.94 4.07
CA THR A 412 10.13 -14.90 4.63
C THR A 412 9.31 -13.74 5.17
N THR A 413 9.90 -12.96 6.08
CA THR A 413 9.31 -11.72 6.60
C THR A 413 9.05 -10.75 5.45
N THR A 414 7.89 -10.10 5.47
CA THR A 414 7.55 -8.99 4.57
C THR A 414 7.69 -7.67 5.33
N PHE A 415 8.26 -6.66 4.68
CA PHE A 415 8.55 -5.35 5.27
C PHE A 415 7.75 -4.25 4.58
N GLU A 416 7.82 -3.04 5.13
CA GLU A 416 7.32 -1.85 4.45
C GLU A 416 8.09 -1.61 3.14
N GLY A 417 7.39 -1.24 2.08
CA GLY A 417 8.00 -0.93 0.79
C GLY A 417 6.98 -0.60 -0.31
N ASP A 418 7.51 -0.11 -1.44
CA ASP A 418 6.70 0.34 -2.58
C ASP A 418 6.21 -0.84 -3.44
N ALA A 419 6.88 -1.99 -3.46
CA ALA A 419 6.48 -3.10 -4.33
C ALA A 419 5.20 -3.79 -3.81
N THR A 420 4.40 -4.35 -4.71
CA THR A 420 3.22 -5.15 -4.33
C THR A 420 3.56 -6.40 -3.52
N SER A 421 4.82 -6.85 -3.56
CA SER A 421 5.35 -7.94 -2.72
C SER A 421 5.77 -7.49 -1.31
N ASP A 422 5.98 -6.19 -1.12
CA ASP A 422 6.17 -5.53 0.17
C ASP A 422 4.80 -5.09 0.72
N GLU A 423 4.75 -4.35 1.83
CA GLU A 423 3.49 -3.91 2.44
C GLU A 423 3.40 -2.42 2.76
N MET A 424 2.16 -1.94 2.86
CA MET A 424 1.82 -0.57 3.27
C MET A 424 0.68 -0.57 4.30
N CYS A 425 0.54 0.53 5.03
CA CYS A 425 -0.53 0.71 6.02
C CYS A 425 -0.91 2.20 6.08
N TYR A 426 -1.77 2.64 5.16
CA TYR A 426 -2.15 4.05 5.04
C TYR A 426 -3.65 4.28 4.96
N GLY A 427 -4.12 5.26 5.73
CA GLY A 427 -5.45 5.85 5.63
C GLY A 427 -5.39 7.20 4.94
N PHE A 428 -6.32 7.45 4.03
CA PHE A 428 -6.42 8.69 3.28
C PHE A 428 -7.73 9.39 3.62
N LEU A 429 -7.67 10.56 4.24
CA LEU A 429 -8.83 11.35 4.66
C LEU A 429 -8.92 12.62 3.84
N THR A 430 -9.92 12.75 2.99
CA THR A 430 -10.20 13.98 2.24
C THR A 430 -10.97 14.94 3.14
N PHE A 431 -10.49 16.18 3.27
CA PHE A 431 -11.03 17.16 4.21
C PHE A 431 -11.00 18.60 3.71
N PHE A 432 -11.76 19.45 4.39
CA PHE A 432 -11.67 20.91 4.31
C PHE A 432 -11.84 21.56 5.71
N PRO A 433 -11.45 22.82 5.92
CA PRO A 433 -10.62 23.64 5.04
C PRO A 433 -9.14 23.23 5.12
N ARG A 434 -8.45 23.22 3.96
CA ARG A 434 -7.01 22.92 3.82
C ARG A 434 -6.14 23.73 4.77
N GLU A 435 -6.52 24.97 5.01
CA GLU A 435 -5.79 25.96 5.81
C GLU A 435 -5.68 25.54 7.28
N ASN A 436 -6.61 24.70 7.75
CA ASN A 436 -6.64 24.26 9.14
C ASN A 436 -5.62 23.18 9.46
N LEU A 437 -4.82 22.71 8.50
CA LEU A 437 -3.80 21.68 8.71
C LEU A 437 -2.43 22.08 8.17
N LYS A 438 -1.43 22.17 9.05
CA LYS A 438 -0.05 22.59 8.70
C LYS A 438 0.70 21.57 7.84
N LYS A 439 0.41 20.28 8.01
CA LYS A 439 1.03 19.17 7.28
C LYS A 439 -0.03 18.14 6.89
N LEU A 440 0.05 17.61 5.67
CA LEU A 440 -0.89 16.62 5.15
C LEU A 440 -0.50 15.16 5.45
N LYS A 441 0.46 14.96 6.35
CA LYS A 441 0.90 13.63 6.81
C LYS A 441 0.92 13.59 8.32
N CYS A 442 0.25 12.59 8.89
CA CYS A 442 0.22 12.27 10.31
C CYS A 442 0.41 10.76 10.49
N THR A 443 1.60 10.30 10.10
CA THR A 443 2.04 8.90 10.21
C THR A 443 3.01 8.73 11.37
N SER A 444 3.09 7.52 11.91
CA SER A 444 4.13 7.14 12.89
C SER A 444 5.13 6.17 12.28
N TRP A 445 6.30 6.05 12.91
CA TRP A 445 7.25 4.98 12.68
C TRP A 445 7.41 4.24 14.01
N ARG A 446 6.87 3.01 14.09
CA ARG A 446 6.60 2.33 15.37
C ARG A 446 5.86 3.26 16.33
N GLY A 447 6.37 3.45 17.55
CA GLY A 447 5.82 4.39 18.52
C GLY A 447 6.20 5.85 18.30
N LEU A 448 7.08 6.17 17.34
CA LEU A 448 7.57 7.53 17.12
C LEU A 448 6.65 8.33 16.20
N SER A 449 6.33 9.56 16.59
CA SER A 449 5.61 10.50 15.73
C SER A 449 6.24 11.89 15.78
N GLY A 450 6.63 12.41 14.61
CA GLY A 450 7.33 13.70 14.49
C GLY A 450 6.51 14.94 14.88
N CYS A 451 5.19 14.77 15.10
CA CYS A 451 4.31 15.82 15.62
C CYS A 451 3.96 15.65 17.11
N ASP A 452 4.46 14.59 17.76
CA ASP A 452 4.25 14.26 19.17
C ASP A 452 5.60 14.12 19.90
N PRO A 453 6.23 15.25 20.30
CA PRO A 453 7.55 15.24 20.93
C PRO A 453 7.72 14.28 22.12
N PRO A 454 6.71 14.06 22.99
CA PRO A 454 6.74 13.01 24.00
C PRO A 454 7.12 11.62 23.50
N THR A 455 6.69 11.23 22.30
CA THR A 455 7.01 9.91 21.72
C THR A 455 8.49 9.79 21.34
N GLU A 456 9.15 10.92 21.13
CA GLU A 456 10.51 10.99 20.59
C GLU A 456 11.60 10.82 21.66
N GLY A 457 11.23 10.74 22.95
CA GLY A 457 12.17 10.44 24.04
C GLY A 457 13.29 11.47 24.24
N GLY A 458 13.08 12.72 23.81
CA GLY A 458 14.08 13.79 23.86
C GLY A 458 14.97 13.90 22.61
N CYS A 459 14.64 13.17 21.55
CA CYS A 459 15.33 13.23 20.26
C CYS A 459 14.41 13.77 19.19
N ASP A 460 14.31 15.10 19.13
CA ASP A 460 13.45 15.73 18.16
C ASP A 460 13.96 15.59 16.72
N THR A 461 13.15 16.04 15.77
CA THR A 461 13.50 15.99 14.34
C THR A 461 14.82 16.71 14.05
N GLU A 462 15.14 17.83 14.70
CA GLU A 462 16.37 18.58 14.46
C GLU A 462 17.59 17.83 15.02
N ALA A 463 17.47 17.30 16.23
CA ALA A 463 18.50 16.46 16.85
C ALA A 463 18.83 15.24 16.00
N ARG A 464 17.82 14.59 15.39
CA ARG A 464 18.05 13.43 14.50
C ARG A 464 18.82 13.76 13.24
N GLN A 465 18.65 14.96 12.68
CA GLN A 465 19.28 15.34 11.42
C GLN A 465 20.80 15.28 11.46
N ILE A 466 21.43 15.37 12.64
CA ILE A 466 22.88 15.28 12.76
C ILE A 466 23.42 13.91 12.31
N PHE A 467 22.67 12.83 12.57
CA PHE A 467 23.04 11.47 12.21
C PHE A 467 22.94 11.22 10.71
N PHE A 468 22.13 12.02 10.00
CA PHE A 468 21.83 11.81 8.59
C PHE A 468 22.73 12.63 7.66
N LYS A 469 23.60 13.47 8.23
CA LYS A 469 24.49 14.37 7.49
C LYS A 469 25.91 13.81 7.41
N PRO A 470 26.67 14.11 6.32
CA PRO A 470 28.08 13.74 6.22
C PRO A 470 28.95 14.26 7.38
N ALA A 471 28.56 15.38 7.98
CA ALA A 471 29.24 15.99 9.13
C ALA A 471 29.13 15.16 10.43
N PHE A 472 28.37 14.06 10.45
CA PHE A 472 28.25 13.18 11.61
C PHE A 472 29.62 12.70 12.14
N ASN A 473 30.60 12.48 11.25
CA ASN A 473 31.96 12.09 11.64
C ASN A 473 32.74 13.15 12.43
N GLN A 474 32.26 14.40 12.46
CA GLN A 474 32.87 15.49 13.21
C GLN A 474 32.35 15.58 14.64
N THR A 475 31.26 14.90 14.96
CA THR A 475 30.63 14.91 16.29
C THR A 475 31.55 14.29 17.34
N GLU A 476 31.42 14.76 18.58
CA GLU A 476 32.13 14.17 19.72
C GLU A 476 31.69 12.72 19.94
N LEU A 477 30.38 12.44 19.79
CA LEU A 477 29.83 11.08 19.86
C LEU A 477 30.57 10.12 18.92
N TYR A 478 30.70 10.49 17.64
CA TYR A 478 31.41 9.68 16.66
C TYR A 478 32.87 9.47 17.03
N LYS A 479 33.59 10.56 17.34
CA LYS A 479 35.04 10.53 17.63
C LYS A 479 35.34 9.72 18.89
N ASN A 480 34.56 9.94 19.95
CA ASN A 480 34.75 9.26 21.23
C ASN A 480 34.58 7.75 21.06
N LEU A 481 33.50 7.31 20.39
CA LEU A 481 33.25 5.89 20.22
C LEU A 481 34.25 5.23 19.27
N THR A 482 34.48 5.81 18.08
CA THR A 482 35.33 5.18 17.04
C THR A 482 36.83 5.23 17.36
N SER A 483 37.26 6.06 18.31
CA SER A 483 38.66 6.09 18.76
C SER A 483 39.04 4.85 19.60
N VAL A 484 38.10 4.30 20.37
CA VAL A 484 38.33 3.18 21.30
C VAL A 484 37.64 1.88 20.87
N CYS A 485 36.54 1.97 20.13
CA CYS A 485 35.84 0.81 19.58
C CYS A 485 36.29 0.57 18.13
N LYS A 486 36.94 -0.56 17.88
CA LYS A 486 37.20 -1.02 16.51
C LYS A 486 35.97 -1.73 15.95
N PRO A 487 35.51 -1.40 14.72
CA PRO A 487 34.36 -2.07 14.11
C PRO A 487 34.47 -3.58 14.14
N PHE A 488 33.49 -4.25 14.75
CA PHE A 488 33.48 -5.71 14.92
C PHE A 488 34.75 -6.30 15.59
N GLY A 489 35.48 -5.48 16.35
CA GLY A 489 36.66 -5.88 17.10
C GLY A 489 36.32 -6.57 18.43
N PRO A 490 37.32 -6.83 19.30
CA PRO A 490 37.06 -7.31 20.64
C PRO A 490 36.40 -6.21 21.49
N CYS A 491 35.46 -6.60 22.37
CA CYS A 491 34.91 -5.70 23.37
C CYS A 491 35.95 -5.43 24.46
N THR A 492 36.73 -4.37 24.32
CA THR A 492 37.65 -3.91 25.37
C THR A 492 36.89 -3.15 26.47
N THR A 493 37.51 -3.00 27.63
CA THR A 493 36.93 -2.24 28.76
C THR A 493 36.63 -0.79 28.38
N GLU A 494 37.54 -0.16 27.63
CA GLU A 494 37.40 1.22 27.17
C GLU A 494 36.23 1.35 26.18
N CYS A 495 36.12 0.40 25.24
CA CYS A 495 35.02 0.39 24.28
C CYS A 495 33.66 0.14 24.97
N ASN A 496 33.58 -0.82 25.89
CA ASN A 496 32.35 -1.09 26.66
C ASN A 496 31.89 0.16 27.42
N THR A 497 32.84 0.83 28.09
CA THR A 497 32.58 2.04 28.86
C THR A 497 32.12 3.19 27.96
N ALA A 498 32.79 3.43 26.83
CA ALA A 498 32.41 4.46 25.87
C ALA A 498 31.02 4.21 25.28
N LEU A 499 30.68 2.95 24.98
CA LEU A 499 29.36 2.59 24.45
C LEU A 499 28.24 2.79 25.48
N ARG A 500 28.47 2.39 26.74
CA ARG A 500 27.53 2.65 27.85
C ARG A 500 27.32 4.14 28.06
N GLN A 501 28.41 4.92 28.07
CA GLN A 501 28.34 6.37 28.20
C GLN A 501 27.55 6.99 27.03
N ALA A 502 27.82 6.58 25.79
CA ALA A 502 27.09 7.05 24.63
C ALA A 502 25.58 6.78 24.74
N MET A 503 25.18 5.55 25.12
CA MET A 503 23.76 5.20 25.31
C MET A 503 23.07 6.01 26.42
N GLN A 504 23.81 6.44 27.45
CA GLN A 504 23.27 7.23 28.55
C GLN A 504 23.22 8.73 28.25
N SER A 505 24.25 9.26 27.57
CA SER A 505 24.43 10.69 27.38
C SER A 505 23.72 11.23 26.13
N GLU A 506 23.61 10.43 25.07
CA GLU A 506 22.99 10.85 23.81
C GLU A 506 21.46 10.79 23.93
N PRO A 507 20.74 11.93 23.90
CA PRO A 507 19.27 11.94 23.98
C PRO A 507 18.62 11.04 22.94
N CYS A 508 19.21 10.97 21.74
CA CYS A 508 18.73 10.16 20.64
C CYS A 508 18.85 8.65 20.82
N PHE A 509 19.57 8.20 21.84
CA PHE A 509 19.69 6.78 22.18
C PHE A 509 18.81 6.40 23.37
N ARG A 510 18.04 7.31 23.97
CA ARG A 510 17.21 7.00 25.16
C ARG A 510 15.95 6.19 24.85
N ASN A 511 15.39 6.39 23.66
CA ASN A 511 14.25 5.64 23.15
C ASN A 511 14.74 4.55 22.17
N PRO A 512 14.44 3.26 22.42
CA PRO A 512 14.85 2.16 21.54
C PRO A 512 14.38 2.28 20.10
N ASP A 513 13.17 2.78 19.86
CA ASP A 513 12.66 3.02 18.50
C ASP A 513 13.43 4.16 17.84
N SER A 514 13.75 5.24 18.57
CA SER A 514 14.58 6.34 18.05
C SER A 514 15.98 5.84 17.67
N LEU A 515 16.59 5.02 18.53
CA LEU A 515 17.88 4.40 18.24
C LEU A 515 17.80 3.48 17.01
N LEU A 516 16.74 2.69 16.88
CA LEU A 516 16.54 1.80 15.72
C LEU A 516 16.38 2.60 14.42
N LEU A 517 15.58 3.67 14.44
CA LEU A 517 15.43 4.57 13.29
C LEU A 517 16.77 5.20 12.88
N ILE A 518 17.56 5.66 13.85
CA ILE A 518 18.89 6.22 13.60
C ILE A 518 19.83 5.17 13.03
N LYS A 519 19.83 3.95 13.58
CA LYS A 519 20.63 2.84 13.04
C LYS A 519 20.28 2.57 11.56
N TRP A 520 18.99 2.56 11.23
CA TRP A 520 18.52 2.37 9.86
C TRP A 520 19.08 3.44 8.91
N TYR A 521 18.96 4.72 9.26
CA TYR A 521 19.49 5.81 8.42
C TYR A 521 21.03 5.84 8.35
N LEU A 522 21.73 5.62 9.46
CA LEU A 522 23.20 5.58 9.48
C LEU A 522 23.76 4.52 8.54
N LEU A 523 23.08 3.38 8.41
CA LEU A 523 23.47 2.30 7.52
C LEU A 523 23.40 2.74 6.04
N GLN A 524 22.31 3.43 5.69
CA GLN A 524 21.95 3.76 4.31
C GLN A 524 22.66 5.03 3.79
N LEU A 525 22.80 6.05 4.62
CA LEU A 525 23.10 7.40 4.13
C LEU A 525 24.59 7.77 4.08
N THR A 526 25.44 7.26 5.00
CA THR A 526 26.83 7.72 5.08
C THR A 526 27.82 6.58 5.39
N GLU A 527 29.03 6.68 4.83
CA GLU A 527 30.13 5.77 5.19
C GLU A 527 30.53 5.90 6.66
N ALA A 528 30.54 7.13 7.17
CA ALA A 528 30.74 7.39 8.60
C ALA A 528 29.71 6.64 9.46
N GLY A 529 28.43 6.67 9.07
CA GLY A 529 27.38 5.95 9.77
C GLY A 529 27.63 4.45 9.81
N ARG A 530 28.01 3.82 8.69
CA ARG A 530 28.38 2.40 8.66
C ARG A 530 29.56 2.07 9.58
N ASN A 531 30.60 2.89 9.58
CA ASN A 531 31.75 2.72 10.47
C ASN A 531 31.36 2.85 11.95
N PHE A 532 30.53 3.84 12.27
CA PHE A 532 30.00 4.04 13.62
C PHE A 532 29.15 2.87 14.09
N LEU A 533 28.27 2.33 13.23
CA LEU A 533 27.47 1.14 13.55
C LEU A 533 28.34 -0.09 13.82
N GLY A 534 29.40 -0.29 13.02
CA GLY A 534 30.36 -1.34 13.28
C GLY A 534 31.04 -1.20 14.65
N ALA A 535 31.36 0.03 15.06
CA ALA A 535 31.91 0.34 16.38
C ALA A 535 30.90 0.12 17.52
N MET A 536 29.61 0.41 17.30
CA MET A 536 28.55 0.11 18.27
C MET A 536 28.34 -1.40 18.45
N ALA A 537 28.48 -2.19 17.39
CA ALA A 537 28.29 -3.64 17.43
C ALA A 537 29.36 -4.38 18.25
N THR A 538 30.55 -3.79 18.43
CA THR A 538 31.74 -4.38 19.08
C THR A 538 31.45 -4.97 20.48
N CYS A 539 30.61 -4.32 21.28
CA CYS A 539 30.31 -4.72 22.65
C CYS A 539 28.87 -5.22 22.86
N GLU A 540 28.05 -5.32 21.80
CA GLU A 540 26.61 -5.58 21.91
C GLU A 540 26.29 -6.89 22.67
N LEU A 541 27.01 -7.98 22.35
CA LEU A 541 26.84 -9.26 23.05
C LEU A 541 27.24 -9.19 24.53
N GLN A 542 28.31 -8.45 24.86
CA GLN A 542 28.74 -8.33 26.26
C GLN A 542 27.74 -7.50 27.05
N LEU A 543 27.26 -6.39 26.49
CA LEU A 543 26.22 -5.57 27.12
C LEU A 543 24.93 -6.38 27.34
N TYR A 544 24.52 -7.20 26.37
CA TYR A 544 23.38 -8.09 26.51
C TYR A 544 23.56 -9.08 27.67
N LYS A 545 24.73 -9.75 27.76
CA LYS A 545 25.05 -10.67 28.86
C LYS A 545 25.07 -9.97 30.22
N ASP A 546 25.65 -8.77 30.29
CA ASP A 546 25.70 -7.97 31.51
C ASP A 546 24.28 -7.63 31.99
N CYS A 547 23.38 -7.31 31.05
CA CYS A 547 21.98 -7.03 31.37
C CYS A 547 21.21 -8.28 31.81
N LEU A 548 21.45 -9.46 31.21
CA LEU A 548 20.85 -10.71 31.71
C LEU A 548 21.31 -11.06 33.13
N ALA A 549 22.53 -10.68 33.49
CA ALA A 549 23.08 -10.92 34.82
C ALA A 549 22.64 -9.90 35.88
N ALA A 550 22.06 -8.77 35.47
CA ALA A 550 21.61 -7.72 36.38
C ALA A 550 20.25 -8.07 37.02
N THR A 551 20.08 -7.71 38.29
CA THR A 551 18.88 -8.05 39.08
C THR A 551 17.72 -7.07 38.89
N ASP A 552 17.98 -5.91 38.28
CA ASP A 552 16.97 -4.90 37.93
C ASP A 552 17.42 -4.13 36.68
N THR A 553 16.70 -4.32 35.56
CA THR A 553 17.06 -3.76 34.26
C THR A 553 15.92 -2.99 33.59
N ALA A 554 14.77 -2.86 34.24
CA ALA A 554 13.58 -2.28 33.61
C ALA A 554 13.77 -0.79 33.27
N ASP A 555 14.55 -0.07 34.08
CA ASP A 555 14.85 1.35 33.90
C ASP A 555 16.26 1.62 33.32
N ASP A 556 17.07 0.59 33.11
CA ASP A 556 18.40 0.76 32.50
C ASP A 556 18.25 0.96 30.99
N ILE A 557 18.55 2.18 30.52
CA ILE A 557 18.53 2.56 29.11
C ILE A 557 19.41 1.64 28.25
N VAL A 558 20.58 1.23 28.75
CA VAL A 558 21.48 0.32 28.04
C VAL A 558 20.77 -1.02 27.85
N CYS A 559 20.16 -1.55 28.90
CA CYS A 559 19.46 -2.84 28.85
C CYS A 559 18.20 -2.80 27.98
N ARG A 560 17.42 -1.72 28.02
CA ARG A 560 16.29 -1.53 27.10
C ARG A 560 16.72 -1.46 25.64
N ASN A 561 17.82 -0.76 25.36
CA ASN A 561 18.33 -0.64 23.99
C ASN A 561 18.84 -1.96 23.42
N VAL A 562 19.60 -2.75 24.20
CA VAL A 562 20.09 -4.05 23.74
C VAL A 562 18.97 -5.10 23.65
N ALA A 563 17.89 -4.93 24.41
CA ALA A 563 16.70 -5.78 24.35
C ALA A 563 15.67 -5.32 23.29
N GLY A 564 15.96 -4.28 22.51
CA GLY A 564 15.05 -3.76 21.48
C GLY A 564 13.74 -3.20 22.04
N GLY A 565 13.75 -2.71 23.28
CA GLY A 565 12.57 -2.16 23.97
C GLY A 565 11.77 -3.18 24.81
N HIS A 566 12.16 -4.45 24.83
CA HIS A 566 11.53 -5.47 25.68
C HIS A 566 12.14 -5.53 27.08
N THR A 567 11.33 -5.90 28.09
CA THR A 567 11.82 -6.20 29.44
C THR A 567 12.58 -7.52 29.43
N MET A 568 13.83 -7.51 29.90
CA MET A 568 14.62 -8.73 30.08
C MET A 568 14.30 -9.35 31.43
N THR A 569 13.73 -10.57 31.45
CA THR A 569 13.53 -11.34 32.68
C THR A 569 14.42 -12.58 32.66
N ASN A 570 15.05 -12.89 33.80
CA ASN A 570 15.70 -14.19 33.98
C ASN A 570 14.61 -15.24 34.14
N GLY A 571 14.51 -16.14 33.15
CA GLY A 571 13.50 -17.18 33.12
C GLY A 571 13.58 -18.12 34.32
N THR A 572 12.74 -17.88 35.31
CA THR A 572 12.07 -18.89 36.12
C THR A 572 10.64 -18.41 36.34
N ASP A 573 9.77 -18.58 35.34
CA ASP A 573 8.35 -18.54 35.61
C ASP A 573 7.67 -19.77 35.00
N ASP A 574 7.18 -20.58 35.92
CA ASP A 574 6.43 -21.81 35.73
C ASP A 574 4.95 -21.40 35.66
N SER A 575 4.51 -20.94 34.49
CA SER A 575 3.08 -20.86 34.19
C SER A 575 2.85 -21.11 32.71
N GLY A 576 2.18 -22.23 32.45
CA GLY A 576 1.86 -22.68 31.11
C GLY A 576 0.88 -21.77 30.38
N ASN A 577 0.98 -21.87 29.06
CA ASN A 577 0.02 -21.43 28.05
C ASN A 577 0.22 -20.00 27.50
N ASP A 578 1.31 -19.81 26.76
CA ASP A 578 1.25 -19.28 25.38
C ASP A 578 2.52 -19.72 24.63
N GLY A 579 2.32 -20.57 23.63
CA GLY A 579 3.40 -21.18 22.85
C GLY A 579 3.79 -20.30 21.67
N THR A 580 4.99 -19.74 21.70
CA THR A 580 6.03 -19.84 20.65
C THR A 580 7.31 -19.17 21.15
N GLY A 581 8.44 -19.89 21.05
CA GLY A 581 9.68 -19.57 21.77
C GLY A 581 10.36 -18.26 21.34
N GLY A 582 10.38 -17.27 22.24
CA GLY A 582 11.01 -15.96 22.04
C GLY A 582 12.50 -15.85 22.39
N ALA A 583 13.17 -16.92 22.84
CA ALA A 583 14.53 -16.79 23.41
C ALA A 583 15.70 -17.16 22.47
N LEU A 584 15.45 -17.65 21.24
CA LEU A 584 16.52 -18.15 20.35
C LEU A 584 16.50 -17.59 18.91
N ALA A 585 15.56 -16.71 18.56
CA ALA A 585 15.39 -16.22 17.18
C ALA A 585 16.14 -14.91 16.86
N LEU A 586 16.62 -14.17 17.86
CA LEU A 586 17.19 -12.81 17.66
C LEU A 586 18.68 -12.80 17.27
N GLN A 587 19.41 -13.92 17.38
CA GLN A 587 20.84 -13.96 17.01
C GLN A 587 21.11 -14.45 15.58
N SER A 588 20.14 -15.06 14.91
CA SER A 588 20.34 -15.57 13.55
C SER A 588 20.18 -14.50 12.46
N THR A 589 19.39 -13.46 12.67
CA THR A 589 19.11 -12.45 11.63
C THR A 589 20.25 -11.45 11.43
N SER A 590 20.98 -11.07 12.48
CA SER A 590 22.07 -10.09 12.35
C SER A 590 23.35 -10.69 11.71
N LEU A 591 23.59 -11.99 11.87
CA LEU A 591 24.79 -12.66 11.33
C LEU A 591 24.59 -13.20 9.90
N LEU A 592 23.40 -13.70 9.55
CA LEU A 592 23.13 -14.26 8.21
C LEU A 592 23.02 -13.18 7.12
N THR A 593 22.61 -11.97 7.48
CA THR A 593 22.50 -10.84 6.53
C THR A 593 23.86 -10.31 6.07
N LEU A 594 24.92 -10.44 6.89
CA LEU A 594 26.29 -10.05 6.50
C LEU A 594 27.06 -11.15 5.74
N LEU A 595 26.77 -12.42 6.00
CA LEU A 595 27.43 -13.54 5.29
C LEU A 595 26.93 -13.68 3.84
N GLY A 596 25.67 -13.36 3.54
CA GLY A 596 25.14 -13.35 2.18
C GLY A 596 25.78 -12.30 1.25
N LEU A 597 26.20 -11.16 1.80
CA LEU A 597 26.84 -10.07 1.05
C LEU A 597 28.33 -10.31 0.76
N MET A 598 29.01 -11.14 1.56
CA MET A 598 30.42 -11.49 1.32
C MET A 598 30.61 -12.64 0.31
N VAL A 599 29.61 -13.50 0.10
CA VAL A 599 29.75 -14.62 -0.86
C VAL A 599 29.44 -14.19 -2.30
N GLY A 600 28.60 -13.17 -2.50
CA GLY A 600 28.30 -12.62 -3.84
C GLY A 600 29.44 -11.77 -4.43
N THR A 601 30.28 -11.15 -3.60
CA THR A 601 31.38 -10.29 -4.04
C THR A 601 32.69 -11.04 -4.34
N LEU A 602 32.81 -12.30 -3.91
CA LEU A 602 33.98 -13.15 -4.21
C LEU A 602 33.84 -13.96 -5.52
N TYR A 603 32.64 -14.07 -6.10
CA TYR A 603 32.41 -14.80 -7.37
C TYR A 603 32.52 -13.92 -8.64
N HIS A 604 32.78 -12.62 -8.51
CA HIS A 604 33.02 -11.71 -9.65
C HIS A 604 34.46 -11.17 -9.71
N ALA A 605 35.35 -11.63 -8.83
CA ALA A 605 36.77 -11.30 -8.88
C ALA A 605 37.66 -12.43 -9.44
N LEU A 606 37.08 -13.59 -9.80
CA LEU A 606 37.81 -14.76 -10.33
C LEU A 606 37.01 -15.53 -11.41
N SER A 607 36.42 -14.82 -12.38
CA SER A 607 36.02 -15.35 -13.69
C SER A 607 36.11 -14.30 -14.76
#